data_AF-A0A965GTY9-F1
#
_entry.id   AF-A0A965GTY9-F1
#
_cell.length_a   1.000
_cell.length_b   1.000
_cell.length_c   1.000
_cell.angle_alpha   90.00
_cell.angle_beta   90.00
_cell.angle_gamma   90.00
#
_symmetry.space_group_name_H-M   'P 1'
#
loop_
_entity.id
_entity.type
_entity.pdbx_description
1 polymer ?
#
loop_
_entity_poly.entity_id
_entity_poly.type
_entity_poly.pdbx_seq_one_letter_code
_entity_poly.pdbx_strand_id
1 'polypeptide(L)' 'MSDFEVSTEYKLQILNQRLEQLNVEGWHNEEARTVASALGNSEEVARLTDNIETIKTAITAVKEQITALTA' A
#
# COMPACT_ATOMS: atom_id res chain seq x y z
N MET A 1 17.14 8.32 11.66
CA MET A 1 16.05 8.43 12.66
C MET A 1 15.42 9.80 12.49
N SER A 2 14.11 9.93 12.66
CA SER A 2 13.40 11.22 12.56
C SER A 2 13.96 12.23 13.57
N ASP A 3 14.18 13.48 13.15
CA ASP A 3 14.57 14.59 14.03
C ASP A 3 13.43 15.04 14.98
N PHE A 4 12.22 14.51 14.77
CA PHE A 4 11.05 14.78 15.59
C PHE A 4 10.80 13.67 16.62
N GLU A 5 10.66 14.08 17.89
CA GLU A 5 10.19 13.21 18.96
C GLU A 5 8.70 12.95 18.83
N VAL A 6 8.37 11.77 18.33
CA VAL A 6 6.99 11.29 18.17
C VAL A 6 6.87 9.99 18.93
N SER A 7 5.83 9.85 19.76
CA SER A 7 5.63 8.65 20.57
C SER A 7 5.49 7.40 19.71
N THR A 8 5.92 6.26 20.24
CA THR A 8 5.77 4.97 19.55
C THR A 8 4.31 4.69 19.22
N GLU A 9 3.40 5.02 20.13
CA GLU A 9 1.96 4.85 19.92
C GLU A 9 1.43 5.66 18.74
N TYR A 10 1.83 6.93 18.62
CA TYR A 10 1.42 7.74 17.47
C TYR A 10 2.03 7.23 16.16
N LYS A 11 3.30 6.80 16.16
CA LYS A 11 3.94 6.20 14.98
C LYS A 11 3.18 4.96 14.52
N LEU A 12 2.81 4.08 15.45
CA LEU A 12 2.02 2.88 15.17
C LEU A 12 0.63 3.23 14.63
N GLN A 13 -0.04 4.23 15.19
CA GLN A 13 -1.33 4.70 14.69
C GLN A 13 -1.23 5.15 13.22
N ILE A 14 -0.23 5.97 12.90
CA ILE A 14 -0.04 6.47 11.52
C ILE A 14 0.32 5.34 10.55
N LEU A 15 1.20 4.42 10.96
CA LEU A 15 1.57 3.29 10.11
C LEU A 15 0.39 2.34 9.86
N ASN A 16 -0.47 2.09 10.86
CA ASN A 16 -1.68 1.30 10.69
C ASN A 16 -2.68 1.98 9.75
N GLN A 17 -2.90 3.29 9.90
CA GLN A 17 -3.74 4.06 8.97
C GLN A 17 -3.18 4.01 7.54
N ARG A 18 -1.87 4.13 7.38
CA ARG A 18 -1.21 4.03 6.07
C ARG A 18 -1.39 2.64 5.47
N LEU A 19 -1.26 1.59 6.28
CA LEU A 19 -1.47 0.21 5.85
C LEU A 19 -2.91 -0.01 5.36
N GLU A 20 -3.91 0.51 6.08
CA GLU A 20 -5.31 0.45 5.67
C GLU A 20 -5.52 1.15 4.31
N GLN A 21 -5.02 2.38 4.15
CA GLN A 21 -5.10 3.12 2.89
C GLN A 21 -4.48 2.36 1.72
N LEU A 22 -3.28 1.79 1.91
CA LEU A 22 -2.61 1.02 0.87
C LEU A 22 -3.40 -0.24 0.48
N ASN A 23 -4.03 -0.92 1.44
CA ASN A 23 -4.88 -2.08 1.13
C ASN A 23 -6.11 -1.67 0.30
N VAL A 24 -6.76 -0.55 0.66
CA VAL A 24 -7.91 -0.03 -0.09
C VAL A 24 -7.50 0.40 -1.50
N GLU A 25 -6.37 1.09 -1.65
CA GLU A 25 -5.82 1.48 -2.95
C GLU A 25 -5.48 0.26 -3.81
N GLY A 26 -4.87 -0.77 -3.21
CA GLY A 26 -4.57 -2.03 -3.90
C GLY A 26 -5.83 -2.70 -4.42
N TRP A 27 -6.86 -2.80 -3.59
CA TRP A 27 -8.16 -3.35 -3.98
C TRP A 27 -8.81 -2.58 -5.14
N HIS A 28 -8.78 -1.24 -5.09
CA HIS A 28 -9.30 -0.43 -6.20
C HIS A 28 -8.53 -0.64 -7.51
N ASN A 29 -7.21 -0.80 -7.45
CA ASN A 29 -6.41 -1.12 -8.66
C ASN A 29 -6.77 -2.51 -9.21
N GLU A 30 -7.03 -3.50 -8.35
CA GLU A 30 -7.49 -4.83 -8.78
C GLU A 30 -8.85 -4.78 -9.48
N GLU A 31 -9.79 -4.00 -8.93
CA GLU A 31 -11.11 -3.78 -9.54
C GLU A 31 -10.97 -3.08 -10.90
N ALA A 32 -10.22 -1.97 -10.95
CA ALA A 32 -9.96 -1.24 -12.19
C ALA A 32 -9.28 -2.12 -13.25
N ARG A 33 -8.36 -3.00 -12.85
CA ARG A 33 -7.66 -3.91 -13.76
C ARG A 33 -8.61 -4.93 -14.35
N THR A 34 -9.55 -5.42 -13.54
CA THR A 34 -10.61 -6.33 -13.99
C THR A 34 -11.50 -5.67 -15.03
N VAL A 35 -11.89 -4.42 -14.79
CA VAL A 35 -12.67 -3.62 -15.76
C VAL A 35 -11.87 -3.37 -17.04
N ALA A 36 -10.62 -2.92 -16.94
CA ALA A 36 -9.76 -2.67 -18.11
C ALA A 36 -9.56 -3.94 -18.95
N SER A 37 -9.39 -5.09 -18.30
CA SER A 37 -9.29 -6.39 -18.98
C SER A 37 -10.58 -6.75 -19.70
N ALA A 38 -11.75 -6.52 -19.11
CA ALA A 38 -13.04 -6.78 -19.74
C ALA A 38 -13.30 -5.87 -20.95
N LEU A 39 -12.71 -4.66 -20.96
CA LEU A 39 -12.78 -3.71 -22.06
C LEU A 39 -11.71 -3.95 -23.14
N GLY A 40 -10.81 -4.92 -22.95
CA GLY A 40 -9.70 -5.20 -23.88
C GLY A 40 -8.60 -4.14 -23.88
N ASN A 41 -8.52 -3.29 -22.85
CA ASN A 41 -7.49 -2.27 -22.73
C ASN A 41 -6.21 -2.85 -22.09
N SER A 42 -5.34 -3.42 -22.91
CA SER A 42 -4.12 -4.10 -22.46
C SER A 42 -3.08 -3.16 -21.85
N GLU A 43 -2.98 -1.92 -22.33
CA GLU A 43 -2.06 -0.90 -21.79
C GLU A 43 -2.42 -0.56 -20.34
N GLU A 44 -3.71 -0.34 -20.08
CA GLU A 44 -4.21 -0.03 -18.74
C GLU A 44 -4.07 -1.23 -17.79
N VAL A 45 -4.29 -2.45 -18.28
CA VAL A 45 -4.03 -3.67 -17.49
C VAL A 45 -2.57 -3.76 -17.06
N ALA A 46 -1.62 -3.47 -17.96
CA ALA A 46 -0.20 -3.49 -17.64
C ALA A 46 0.14 -2.43 -16.58
N ARG A 47 -0.31 -1.19 -16.79
CA ARG A 47 -0.10 -0.08 -15.84
C ARG A 47 -0.65 -0.39 -14.45
N LEU A 48 -1.87 -0.92 -14.37
CA LEU A 48 -2.50 -1.28 -13.09
C LEU A 48 -1.81 -2.48 -12.43
N THR A 49 -1.25 -3.40 -13.21
CA THR A 49 -0.44 -4.51 -12.67
C THR A 49 0.83 -3.99 -11.99
N ASP A 50 1.53 -3.06 -12.63
CA ASP A 50 2.73 -2.44 -12.05
C ASP A 50 2.41 -1.62 -10.79
N ASN A 51 1.28 -0.92 -10.78
CA ASN A 51 0.80 -0.20 -9.61
C ASN A 51 0.53 -1.15 -8.44
N ILE A 52 -0.13 -2.29 -8.68
CA ILE A 52 -0.43 -3.30 -7.65
C ILE A 52 0.86 -3.84 -7.03
N GLU A 53 1.89 -4.14 -7.82
CA GLU A 53 3.18 -4.62 -7.30
C GLU A 53 3.92 -3.54 -6.49
N THR A 54 3.81 -2.28 -6.90
CA THR A 54 4.34 -1.14 -6.14
C THR A 54 3.64 -1.02 -4.78
N ILE A 55 2.31 -1.14 -4.75
CA ILE A 55 1.50 -1.09 -3.52
C ILE A 55 1.84 -2.26 -2.60
N LYS A 56 1.99 -3.48 -3.12
CA LYS A 56 2.43 -4.65 -2.33
C LYS A 56 3.79 -4.43 -1.68
N THR A 57 4.73 -3.85 -2.41
CA THR A 57 6.06 -3.52 -1.89
C THR A 57 5.97 -2.50 -0.76
N ALA A 58 5.14 -1.45 -0.93
CA ALA A 58 4.90 -0.46 0.11
C ALA A 58 4.24 -1.06 1.36
N ILE A 59 3.27 -1.96 1.20
CA ILE A 59 2.62 -2.69 2.29
C ILE A 59 3.64 -3.48 3.11
N THR A 60 4.54 -4.21 2.44
CA THR A 60 5.60 -4.97 3.11
C THR A 60 6.50 -4.05 3.94
N ALA A 61 6.98 -2.96 3.36
CA ALA A 61 7.82 -1.99 4.06
C ALA A 61 7.12 -1.36 5.30
N VAL A 62 5.82 -1.07 5.20
CA VAL A 62 5.04 -0.56 6.35
C VAL A 62 4.88 -1.62 7.43
N LYS A 63 4.61 -2.88 7.06
CA LYS A 63 4.52 -3.99 8.01
C LYS A 63 5.83 -4.21 8.75
N GLU A 64 6.97 -4.17 8.05
CA GLU A 64 8.29 -4.28 8.68
C GLU A 64 8.54 -3.16 9.70
N GLN A 65 8.15 -1.93 9.39
CA GLN A 65 8.25 -0.81 10.33
C GLN A 65 7.36 -1.00 11.56
N ILE A 66 6.14 -1.50 11.38
CA ILE A 66 5.24 -1.83 12.50
C ILE A 66 5.89 -2.90 13.37
N THR A 67 6.36 -4.00 12.77
CA THR A 67 7.04 -5.08 13.50
C THR A 67 8.23 -4.57 14.29
N ALA A 68 9.07 -3.71 13.70
CA ALA A 68 10.23 -3.13 14.37
C ALA A 68 9.88 -2.22 15.56
N LEU A 69 8.69 -1.61 15.57
CA LEU A 69 8.21 -0.77 16.68
C LEU A 69 7.51 -1.56 17.79
N THR A 70 7.09 -2.80 17.49
CA THR A 70 6.39 -3.68 18.45
C THR A 70 7.27 -4.79 19.04
N ALA A 71 8.47 -4.98 18.49
CA ALA A 71 9.47 -5.95 18.96
C ALA A 71 10.23 -5.42 20.18
#